data_AF-A0A2H9ZS47-F1
#
_entry.id   AF-A0A2H9ZS47-F1
#
_cell.length_a   1.000
_cell.length_b   1.000
_cell.length_c   1.000
_cell.angle_alpha   90.00
_cell.angle_beta   90.00
_cell.angle_gamma   90.00
#
_symmetry.space_group_name_H-M   'P 1'
#
loop_
_entity.id
_entity.type
_entity.pdbx_description
1 polymer ?
#
loop_
_entity_poly.entity_id
_entity_poly.type
_entity_poly.pdbx_seq_one_letter_code
_entity_poly.pdbx_strand_id
1 'polypeptide(L)'
;MTTYLQRFHDGRPEPPFVASQRIKKQQQYFQYVNKPIYLKGRYDMIMLVAIPLALATTSIVLTVTSSSSMHLLREPVTSAGHC
;
A
#
# COMPACT_ATOMS: atom_id res chain seq x y z
N MET A 1 2.75 -2.49 -43.41
CA MET A 1 2.41 -3.26 -42.19
C MET A 1 3.36 -4.46 -42.07
N THR A 2 4.65 -4.18 -41.92
CA THR A 2 5.75 -5.08 -42.36
C THR A 2 6.97 -5.03 -41.42
N THR A 3 6.85 -4.46 -40.21
CA THR A 3 8.04 -4.11 -39.39
C THR A 3 8.22 -4.95 -38.11
N TYR A 4 7.16 -5.59 -37.57
CA TYR A 4 7.24 -6.32 -36.29
C TYR A 4 7.58 -7.81 -36.41
N LEU A 5 7.13 -8.48 -37.47
CA LEU A 5 7.46 -9.90 -37.70
C LEU A 5 8.85 -10.09 -38.33
N GLN A 6 9.41 -9.05 -38.96
CA GLN A 6 10.79 -9.08 -39.44
C GLN A 6 11.81 -9.09 -38.28
N ARG A 7 11.46 -8.51 -37.12
CA ARG A 7 12.27 -8.49 -35.88
C ARG A 7 12.35 -9.86 -35.15
N PHE A 8 11.61 -10.87 -35.59
CA PHE A 8 11.68 -12.24 -35.05
C PHE A 8 12.46 -13.22 -35.93
N HIS A 9 12.80 -12.83 -37.16
CA HIS A 9 13.43 -13.71 -38.15
C HIS A 9 14.89 -13.36 -38.47
N ASP A 10 15.34 -12.16 -38.09
CA ASP A 10 16.77 -11.84 -37.97
C ASP A 10 17.17 -12.11 -36.52
N GLY A 11 17.93 -13.18 -36.27
CA GLY A 11 18.23 -13.74 -34.94
C GLY A 11 19.05 -12.87 -33.98
N ARG A 12 18.90 -11.54 -34.00
CA ARG A 12 19.48 -10.61 -33.02
C ARG A 12 18.40 -9.72 -32.41
N PRO A 13 18.00 -9.98 -31.15
CA PRO A 13 17.09 -9.12 -30.41
C PRO A 13 17.68 -7.71 -30.28
N GLU A 14 16.85 -6.69 -30.50
CA GLU A 14 17.21 -5.30 -30.18
C GLU A 14 17.65 -5.21 -28.71
N PRO A 15 18.80 -4.59 -28.41
CA PRO A 15 19.26 -4.51 -27.04
C PRO A 15 18.25 -3.70 -26.21
N PRO A 16 17.90 -4.15 -25.00
CA PRO A 16 16.94 -3.45 -24.16
C PRO A 16 17.41 -2.02 -23.89
N PHE A 17 16.47 -1.07 -23.85
CA PHE A 17 16.71 0.35 -23.55
C PHE A 17 17.49 0.58 -22.24
N VAL A 18 17.45 -0.40 -21.33
CA VAL A 18 18.18 -0.39 -20.07
C VAL A 18 19.15 -1.56 -20.05
N ALA A 19 20.39 -1.29 -19.65
CA ALA A 19 21.41 -2.33 -19.55
C ALA A 19 20.94 -3.48 -18.64
N SER A 20 20.90 -4.70 -19.19
CA SER A 20 20.43 -5.91 -18.52
C SER A 20 21.17 -6.21 -17.21
N GLN A 21 22.37 -5.65 -17.03
CA GLN A 21 23.14 -5.77 -15.79
C GLN A 21 22.46 -5.11 -14.59
N ARG A 22 21.75 -3.97 -14.79
CA ARG A 22 21.01 -3.30 -13.71
C ARG A 22 19.87 -4.18 -13.20
N ILE A 23 19.14 -4.81 -14.13
CA ILE A 23 18.02 -5.71 -13.82
C ILE A 23 18.55 -6.96 -13.11
N LYS A 24 19.61 -7.59 -13.63
CA LYS A 24 20.22 -8.79 -13.01
C LYS A 24 20.68 -8.52 -11.57
N LYS A 25 21.31 -7.36 -11.30
CA LYS A 25 21.73 -6.98 -9.95
C LYS A 25 20.55 -6.81 -8.99
N GLN A 26 19.46 -6.19 -9.44
CA GLN A 26 18.24 -6.07 -8.66
C GLN A 26 17.56 -7.43 -8.44
N GLN A 27 17.49 -8.27 -9.48
CA GLN A 27 16.96 -9.62 -9.40
C GLN A 27 17.74 -10.49 -8.40
N GLN A 28 19.08 -10.39 -8.37
CA GLN A 28 19.91 -11.09 -7.36
C GLN A 28 19.64 -10.57 -5.95
N TYR A 29 19.58 -9.25 -5.77
CA TYR A 29 19.24 -8.64 -4.48
C TYR A 29 17.88 -9.11 -3.97
N PHE A 30 16.84 -9.05 -4.81
CA PHE A 30 15.51 -9.50 -4.43
C PHE A 30 15.46 -11.03 -4.25
N GLN A 31 16.13 -11.84 -5.05
CA GLN A 31 16.11 -13.28 -4.84
C GLN A 31 16.87 -13.74 -3.58
N TYR A 32 17.90 -13.00 -3.15
CA TYR A 32 18.65 -13.31 -1.93
C TYR A 32 17.89 -12.98 -0.64
N VAL A 33 17.05 -11.93 -0.66
CA VAL A 33 16.34 -11.47 0.54
C VAL A 33 15.15 -12.38 0.84
N ASN A 34 15.26 -13.20 1.90
CA ASN A 34 14.18 -14.04 2.40
C ASN A 34 13.22 -13.27 3.32
N LYS A 35 12.65 -12.18 2.81
CA LYS A 35 11.58 -11.40 3.47
C LYS A 35 10.31 -11.50 2.63
N PRO A 36 9.13 -11.34 3.25
CA PRO A 36 7.88 -11.20 2.50
C PRO A 36 7.98 -10.06 1.50
N ILE A 37 7.27 -10.19 0.37
CA ILE A 37 7.35 -9.27 -0.78
C ILE A 37 7.14 -7.81 -0.36
N TYR A 38 6.23 -7.58 0.56
CA TYR A 38 5.87 -6.26 1.10
C TYR A 38 6.89 -5.64 2.08
N LEU A 39 7.88 -6.40 2.56
CA LEU A 39 8.99 -5.89 3.39
C LEU A 39 10.33 -5.87 2.64
N LYS A 40 10.31 -6.13 1.34
CA LYS A 40 11.51 -6.32 0.56
C LYS A 40 12.16 -4.99 0.14
N GLY A 41 11.32 -3.98 -0.10
CA GLY A 41 11.72 -2.59 -0.31
C GLY A 41 11.63 -1.77 0.98
N ARG A 42 12.60 -0.89 1.22
CA ARG A 42 12.52 0.11 2.31
C ARG A 42 11.31 1.03 2.14
N TYR A 43 11.00 1.39 0.89
CA TYR A 43 9.84 2.21 0.54
C TYR A 43 8.52 1.48 0.79
N ASP A 44 8.46 0.17 0.49
CA ASP A 44 7.26 -0.64 0.74
C ASP A 44 6.98 -0.77 2.25
N MET A 45 8.00 -0.88 3.09
CA MET A 45 7.80 -0.89 4.55
C MET A 45 7.13 0.41 5.03
N ILE A 46 7.56 1.57 4.52
CA ILE A 46 6.97 2.85 4.90
C ILE A 46 5.51 2.92 4.41
N MET A 47 5.28 2.56 3.14
CA MET A 47 3.94 2.62 2.54
C MET A 47 2.95 1.61 3.13
N LEU A 48 3.41 0.46 3.61
CA LEU A 48 2.54 -0.62 4.09
C LEU A 48 2.44 -0.68 5.62
N VAL A 49 3.39 -0.10 6.35
CA VAL A 49 3.33 -0.02 7.81
C VAL A 49 2.93 1.38 8.24
N ALA A 50 3.65 2.42 7.83
CA ALA A 50 3.44 3.76 8.40
C ALA A 50 2.11 4.37 7.96
N ILE A 51 1.75 4.31 6.68
CA ILE A 51 0.51 4.91 6.17
C ILE A 51 -0.73 4.18 6.71
N PRO A 52 -0.84 2.84 6.61
CA PRO A 52 -2.01 2.14 7.13
C PRO A 52 -2.09 2.24 8.65
N LEU A 53 -0.97 2.25 9.37
CA LEU A 53 -0.97 2.41 10.83
C LEU A 53 -1.40 3.82 11.24
N ALA A 54 -0.89 4.86 10.58
CA ALA A 54 -1.31 6.23 10.83
C ALA A 54 -2.81 6.40 10.55
N LEU A 55 -3.29 5.88 9.42
CA LEU A 55 -4.70 5.94 9.04
C LEU A 55 -5.60 5.16 10.01
N ALA A 56 -5.20 3.95 10.41
CA ALA A 56 -5.96 3.17 11.39
C ALA A 56 -6.00 3.89 12.74
N THR A 57 -4.87 4.45 13.17
CA THR A 57 -4.79 5.21 14.42
C THR A 57 -5.70 6.43 14.39
N THR A 58 -5.65 7.23 13.33
CA THR A 58 -6.50 8.41 13.19
C THR A 58 -7.98 8.04 13.11
N SER A 59 -8.31 6.97 12.38
CA SER A 59 -9.69 6.45 12.31
C SER A 59 -10.21 6.05 13.68
N ILE A 60 -9.43 5.27 14.45
CA ILE A 60 -9.84 4.81 15.79
C ILE A 60 -10.01 6.00 16.74
N VAL A 61 -9.04 6.91 16.77
CA VAL A 61 -9.08 8.10 17.62
C VAL A 61 -10.31 8.95 17.28
N LEU A 62 -10.60 9.17 15.99
CA LEU A 62 -11.76 9.94 15.57
C LEU A 62 -13.08 9.26 15.97
N THR A 63 -13.20 7.94 15.82
CA THR A 63 -14.40 7.20 16.21
C THR A 63 -14.64 7.21 17.72
N VAL A 64 -13.59 7.02 18.53
CA VAL A 64 -13.69 7.01 19.99
C VAL A 64 -14.02 8.39 20.53
N THR A 65 -13.38 9.43 19.99
CA THR A 65 -13.65 10.82 20.40
C THR A 65 -15.04 11.30 19.95
N SER A 66 -15.49 10.93 18.74
CA SER A 66 -16.84 11.26 18.26
C SER A 66 -17.94 10.58 19.09
N SER A 67 -17.72 9.33 19.48
CA SER A 67 -18.67 8.57 20.33
C SER A 67 -18.74 9.14 21.75
N SER A 68 -17.62 9.60 22.29
CA SER A 68 -17.57 10.27 23.61
C SER A 68 -18.33 11.60 23.60
N SER A 69 -18.33 12.30 22.46
CA SER A 69 -19.13 13.52 22.27
C SER A 69 -20.64 13.23 22.12
N MET A 70 -21.02 12.01 21.68
CA MET A 70 -22.42 11.56 21.69
C MET A 70 -22.91 11.09 23.08
N HIS A 71 -22.00 10.66 23.96
CA HIS A 71 -22.37 10.28 25.34
C HIS A 71 -22.73 11.49 26.22
N LEU A 72 -22.31 12.71 25.85
CA LEU A 72 -22.70 13.96 26.52
C LEU A 72 -23.98 14.60 25.95
N LEU A 73 -24.59 14.03 24.91
CA LEU A 73 -25.91 14.43 24.40
C LEU A 73 -26.98 13.36 24.63
N ARG A 74 -26.73 12.42 25.55
CA ARG A 74 -27.77 11.54 26.09
C ARG A 74 -28.21 12.05 27.45
N GLU A 75 -28.72 13.28 27.48
CA GLU A 75 -29.58 13.70 28.58
C GLU A 75 -30.79 12.74 28.59
N PRO A 76 -31.10 12.09 29.72
CA PRO A 76 -32.33 11.35 29.85
C PRO A 76 -33.48 12.36 29.78
N VAL A 77 -34.33 12.26 28.77
CA VAL A 77 -35.68 12.85 28.85
C VAL A 77 -36.41 12.10 29.97
N THR A 78 -36.23 12.54 31.22
CA THR A 78 -37.06 12.13 32.35
C THR A 78 -38.45 12.66 32.08
N SER A 79 -39.26 11.76 31.53
CA SER A 79 -40.71 11.77 31.56
C SER A 79 -41.20 12.19 32.95
N ALA A 80 -41.56 13.46 33.10
CA ALA A 80 -42.39 13.94 34.20
C ALA A 80 -43.84 13.73 33.78
N GLY A 81 -44.34 12.51 33.97
CA GLY A 81 -45.75 12.17 33.91
C GLY A 81 -46.13 11.53 35.24
N HIS A 82 -46.48 12.37 36.23
CA HIS A 82 -47.06 11.93 37.49
C HIS A 82 -48.37 12.70 37.71
N CYS A 83 -49.45 11.92 37.75
CA CYS A 83 -50.82 12.18 38.25
C CYS A 83 -51.67 13.21 37.51
#